data_AF-A0A933QS60-F1
#
_entry.id   AF-A0A933QS60-F1
#
_cell.length_a   1.000
_cell.length_b   1.000
_cell.length_c   1.000
_cell.angle_alpha   90.00
_cell.angle_beta   90.00
_cell.angle_gamma   90.00
#
_symmetry.space_group_name_H-M   'P 1'
#
loop_
_entity.id
_entity.type
_entity.pdbx_description
1 polymer ?
#
loop_
_entity_poly.entity_id
_entity_poly.type
_entity_poly.pdbx_seq_one_letter_code
_entity_poly.pdbx_strand_id
1 'polypeptide(L)' 'MCRNIRKLRQPDRAPTDQELRDAALQFVRKVSGYRIPSRANQAAFDRAVDDITAITRTLFSNLSTK' A
#
# COMPACT_ATOMS: atom_id res chain seq x y z
N MET A 1 11.82 0.52 -13.51
CA MET A 1 11.76 -0.72 -12.69
C MET A 1 10.78 -0.53 -11.54
N CYS A 2 9.69 -1.31 -11.51
CA CYS A 2 8.78 -1.37 -10.36
C CYS A 2 9.49 -2.14 -9.25
N ARG A 3 9.69 -1.51 -8.09
CA ARG A 3 10.30 -2.17 -6.92
C ARG A 3 9.35 -3.25 -6.40
N ASN A 4 9.92 -4.35 -5.88
CA ASN A 4 9.15 -5.41 -5.23
C ASN A 4 8.44 -4.85 -3.99
N ILE A 5 7.18 -5.25 -3.79
CA ILE A 5 6.42 -4.93 -2.57
C ILE A 5 7.18 -5.54 -1.39
N ARG A 6 7.63 -4.69 -0.45
CA ARG A 6 8.36 -5.14 0.74
C ARG A 6 7.42 -5.84 1.72
N LYS A 7 7.94 -6.89 2.38
CA LYS A 7 7.28 -7.53 3.52
C LYS A 7 7.29 -6.57 4.70
N LEU A 8 6.10 -6.20 5.19
CA LEU A 8 5.94 -5.22 6.27
C LEU A 8 5.80 -5.84 7.68
N ARG A 9 5.43 -7.11 7.79
CA ARG A 9 5.32 -7.79 9.08
C ARG A 9 6.72 -7.96 9.70
N GLN A 10 6.96 -7.31 10.84
CA GLN A 10 8.15 -7.47 11.66
C GLN A 10 7.79 -8.19 12.97
N PRO A 11 8.70 -8.97 13.59
CA PRO A 11 8.39 -9.76 14.80
C PRO A 11 8.07 -8.90 16.03
N ASP A 12 8.64 -7.71 16.09
CA ASP A 12 8.70 -6.83 17.26
C ASP A 12 7.79 -5.59 17.15
N ARG A 13 7.26 -5.31 15.95
CA ARG A 13 6.39 -4.15 15.74
C ARG A 13 5.38 -4.32 14.62
N ALA A 14 4.26 -3.61 14.79
CA ALA A 14 3.34 -3.34 13.71
C ALA A 14 3.95 -2.34 12.71
N PRO A 15 3.63 -2.45 11.40
CA PRO A 15 4.05 -1.48 10.41
C PRO A 15 3.40 -0.11 10.66
N THR A 16 4.14 0.94 10.33
CA THR A 16 3.65 2.31 10.42
C THR A 16 2.71 2.66 9.27
N ASP A 17 1.87 3.67 9.47
CA ASP A 17 0.95 4.17 8.45
C ASP A 17 1.66 4.59 7.16
N GLN A 18 2.86 5.16 7.28
CA GLN A 18 3.68 5.53 6.13
C GLN A 18 4.15 4.30 5.35
N GLU A 19 4.60 3.24 6.05
CA GLU A 19 5.00 1.98 5.43
C GLU A 19 3.84 1.29 4.72
N LEU A 20 2.64 1.32 5.33
CA LEU A 20 1.41 0.82 4.71
C LEU A 20 1.08 1.60 3.43
N ARG A 21 1.13 2.92 3.47
CA ARG A 21 0.84 3.78 2.32
C ARG A 21 1.86 3.61 1.19
N ASP A 22 3.14 3.48 1.53
CA ASP A 22 4.19 3.24 0.54
C ASP A 22 4.05 1.86 -0.12
N ALA A 23 3.61 0.84 0.63
CA ALA A 23 3.30 -0.47 0.07
C ALA A 23 2.07 -0.43 -0.84
N ALA A 24 1.00 0.25 -0.43
CA ALA A 24 -0.20 0.47 -1.25
C ALA A 24 0.15 1.19 -2.56
N LEU A 25 0.95 2.26 -2.50
CA LEU A 25 1.44 2.98 -3.67
C LEU A 25 2.21 2.06 -4.63
N GLN A 26 3.09 1.21 -4.10
CA GLN A 26 3.83 0.25 -4.92
C GLN A 26 2.91 -0.79 -5.56
N PHE A 27 1.92 -1.29 -4.82
CA PHE A 27 0.92 -2.21 -5.35
C PHE A 27 0.12 -1.58 -6.50
N VAL A 28 -0.44 -0.39 -6.30
CA VAL A 28 -1.24 0.29 -7.33
C VAL A 28 -0.39 0.56 -8.57
N ARG A 29 0.86 1.00 -8.43
CA ARG A 29 1.79 1.16 -9.57
C ARG A 29 2.05 -0.15 -10.31
N LYS A 30 2.22 -1.25 -9.57
CA LYS A 30 2.52 -2.56 -10.15
C LYS A 30 1.34 -3.13 -10.91
N VAL A 31 0.13 -3.00 -10.36
CA VAL A 31 -1.11 -3.55 -10.95
C VAL A 31 -1.60 -2.69 -12.11
N SER A 32 -1.59 -1.36 -11.95
CA SER A 32 -2.08 -0.46 -13.00
C SER A 32 -1.09 -0.25 -14.14
N GLY A 33 0.20 -0.59 -13.95
CA GLY A 33 1.26 -0.31 -14.92
C GLY A 33 1.68 1.17 -14.97
N TYR A 34 0.98 2.07 -14.29
CA TYR A 34 1.35 3.48 -14.21
C TYR A 34 2.45 3.70 -13.19
N ARG A 35 3.55 4.35 -13.62
CA ARG A 35 4.53 4.92 -12.68
C ARG A 35 4.07 6.27 -12.14
N ILE A 36 3.52 7.07 -13.04
CA ILE A 36 2.92 8.38 -12.80
C ILE A 36 1.59 8.37 -13.58
N PRO A 37 0.43 8.47 -12.91
CA PRO A 37 -0.86 8.54 -13.61
C PRO A 37 -0.99 9.86 -14.37
N SER A 38 -1.86 9.89 -15.38
CA SER A 38 -2.24 11.15 -16.03
C SER A 38 -3.08 12.01 -15.08
N ARG A 39 -3.19 13.32 -15.34
CA ARG A 39 -4.06 14.22 -14.56
C ARG A 39 -5.50 13.72 -14.47
N ALA A 40 -6.03 13.13 -15.54
CA ALA A 40 -7.38 12.57 -15.56
C ALA A 40 -7.55 11.36 -14.62
N ASN A 41 -6.50 10.55 -14.47
CA ASN A 41 -6.54 9.32 -13.67
C ASN A 41 -6.01 9.52 -12.24
N GLN A 42 -5.49 10.70 -11.91
CA GLN A 42 -4.86 11.01 -10.62
C GLN A 42 -5.81 10.71 -9.45
N ALA A 43 -7.07 11.18 -9.53
CA ALA A 43 -8.05 10.97 -8.47
C ALA A 43 -8.37 9.48 -8.24
N ALA A 44 -8.53 8.70 -9.31
CA ALA A 44 -8.79 7.26 -9.21
C ALA A 44 -7.57 6.52 -8.65
N PHE A 45 -6.37 6.92 -9.06
CA PHE A 45 -5.11 6.35 -8.59
C PHE A 45 -4.91 6.63 -7.10
N ASP A 46 -5.08 7.87 -6.66
CA ASP A 46 -4.91 8.28 -5.26
C ASP A 46 -5.95 7.59 -4.37
N ARG A 47 -7.20 7.51 -4.84
CA ARG A 47 -8.26 6.79 -4.13
C ARG A 47 -7.91 5.33 -3.91
N ALA A 48 -7.40 4.65 -4.94
CA ALA A 48 -6.99 3.25 -4.82
C ALA A 48 -5.85 3.06 -3.81
N VAL A 49 -4.89 3.99 -3.75
CA VAL A 49 -3.82 3.96 -2.75
C VAL A 49 -4.37 4.10 -1.34
N ASP A 50 -5.29 5.03 -1.12
CA ASP A 50 -5.88 5.27 0.20
C ASP A 50 -6.75 4.09 0.66
N ASP A 51 -7.58 3.53 -0.22
CA ASP A 51 -8.43 2.37 0.09
C ASP A 51 -7.58 1.14 0.46
N ILE A 52 -6.52 0.86 -0.30
CA ILE A 52 -5.61 -0.25 0.00
C ILE A 52 -4.86 -0.01 1.30
N THR A 53 -4.46 1.23 1.58
CA THR A 53 -3.80 1.58 2.85
C THR A 53 -4.74 1.29 4.03
N ALA A 54 -6.02 1.68 3.93
CA ALA A 54 -7.02 1.45 4.96
C ALA A 54 -7.29 -0.06 5.17
N ILE A 55 -7.49 -0.82 4.09
CA ILE A 55 -7.72 -2.27 4.16
C ILE A 55 -6.50 -2.99 4.77
N THR A 56 -5.30 -2.57 4.39
CA THR A 56 -4.06 -3.17 4.92
C THR A 56 -3.88 -2.82 6.41
N ARG A 57 -4.23 -1.61 6.84
CA ARG A 57 -4.27 -1.25 8.27
C ARG A 57 -5.20 -2.19 9.04
N THR A 58 -6.44 -2.36 8.54
CA THR A 58 -7.42 -3.28 9.13
C THR A 58 -6.90 -4.72 9.19
N LEU A 59 -6.20 -5.18 8.15
CA LEU A 59 -5.55 -6.49 8.18
C LEU A 59 -4.58 -6.59 9.36
N PHE A 60 -3.62 -5.66 9.51
CA PHE A 60 -2.66 -5.69 10.60
C PHE A 60 -3.28 -5.55 11.98
N SER A 61 -4.37 -4.78 12.13
CA SER A 61 -5.12 -4.69 13.39
C SER A 61 -5.81 -6.01 13.78
N ASN A 62 -6.17 -6.85 12.81
CA ASN A 62 -6.84 -8.13 13.04
C ASN A 62 -5.88 -9.34 13.08
N LEU A 63 -4.63 -9.16 12.70
CA LEU A 63 -3.63 -10.22 12.79
C LEU A 63 -3.22 -10.41 14.27
N SER A 64 -3.61 -11.54 14.86
CA SER A 64 -3.11 -11.94 16.17
C SER A 64 -1.70 -12.53 16.02
N THR A 65 -0.71 -11.85 16.58
CA THR A 65 0.64 -12.41 16.78
C THR A 65 0.64 -13.20 18.09
N LYS A 66 0.63 -14.53 17.98
CA LYS A 66 1.05 -15.43 19.06
C LYS A 66 2.56 -15.36 19.25
#